data_AF-A0A7L3WBQ9-F1
#
_entry.id   AF-A0A7L3WBQ9-F1
#
_cell.length_a   1.000
_cell.length_b   1.000
_cell.length_c   1.000
_cell.angle_alpha   90.00
_cell.angle_beta   90.00
_cell.angle_gamma   90.00
#
_symmetry.space_group_name_H-M   'P 1'
#
loop_
_entity.id
_entity.type
_entity.pdbx_description
1 polymer ?
#
loop_
_entity_poly.entity_id
_entity_poly.type
_entity_poly.pdbx_seq_one_letter_code
_entity_poly.pdbx_strand_id
1 'polypeptide(L)'
;LEAIFADPMNETRKRDLGGKDSLPPELLKKIEQLEVELVQKEEKLLETDFLYKHISRLTDRIRARAEDRKQDTLLFAARANELQKMIKDRTQKMMALVAELSMKQALAIKLQQEMREKAEFLMVVSSQIEQGLPPPKEIETEWLKILRNKRMHKAAAEARAKRAAEEEQAAAPGCVCTTAEQRPTAYIPDDEYSLPLPRPYGALAPFKPSEPGSHMRHFRKPVVKPIEV
;
A
#
# COMPACT_ATOMS: atom_id res chain seq x y z
N LEU A 1 -104.12 36.79 0.26
CA LEU A 1 -103.52 35.62 0.96
C LEU A 1 -102.46 36.04 1.99
N GLU A 2 -101.73 37.15 1.79
CA GLU A 2 -100.70 37.63 2.73
C GLU A 2 -101.23 38.17 4.07
N ALA A 3 -102.47 38.69 4.13
CA ALA A 3 -103.06 39.22 5.37
C ALA A 3 -103.28 38.14 6.46
N ILE A 4 -103.43 36.87 6.07
CA ILE A 4 -103.62 35.75 7.01
C ILE A 4 -102.29 35.36 7.68
N PHE A 5 -101.15 35.60 7.01
CA PHE A 5 -99.82 35.26 7.52
C PHE A 5 -99.19 36.36 8.39
N ALA A 6 -99.74 37.58 8.35
CA ALA A 6 -99.28 38.73 9.13
C ALA A 6 -100.06 38.92 10.45
N ASP A 7 -101.09 38.11 10.71
CA ASP A 7 -101.93 38.23 11.90
C ASP A 7 -101.22 37.64 13.15
N PRO A 8 -100.87 38.47 14.17
CA PRO A 8 -100.17 38.04 15.38
C PRO A 8 -101.01 37.13 16.30
N MET A 9 -102.28 36.89 15.99
CA MET A 9 -103.17 36.03 16.77
C MET A 9 -103.24 34.57 16.27
N ASN A 10 -102.51 34.19 15.22
CA ASN A 10 -102.50 32.82 14.70
C ASN A 10 -101.81 31.83 15.65
N GLU A 11 -102.57 30.95 16.31
CA GLU A 11 -102.06 29.98 17.29
C GLU A 11 -101.14 28.91 16.71
N THR A 12 -101.28 28.58 15.42
CA THR A 12 -100.47 27.56 14.73
C THR A 12 -99.00 27.94 14.54
N ARG A 13 -98.62 29.20 14.82
CA ARG A 13 -97.24 29.70 14.70
C ARG A 13 -96.55 29.97 16.05
N LYS A 14 -97.28 29.97 17.16
CA LYS A 14 -96.72 30.23 18.50
C LYS A 14 -96.19 28.93 19.08
N ARG A 15 -94.90 28.89 19.42
CA ARG A 15 -94.30 27.82 20.21
C ARG A 15 -94.16 28.33 21.63
N ASP A 16 -94.93 27.77 22.56
CA ASP A 16 -94.78 28.07 23.98
C ASP A 16 -93.45 27.50 24.45
N LEU A 17 -92.44 28.37 24.50
CA LEU A 17 -91.18 28.09 25.15
C LEU A 17 -91.44 28.24 26.65
N GLY A 18 -91.89 27.16 27.28
CA GLY A 18 -92.19 27.15 28.71
C GLY A 18 -91.06 27.77 29.54
N GLY A 19 -91.45 28.57 30.53
CA GLY A 19 -90.58 29.32 31.43
C GLY A 19 -91.45 30.29 32.25
N LYS A 20 -91.03 30.60 33.48
CA LYS A 20 -91.68 31.67 34.24
C LYS A 20 -90.87 32.94 34.00
N ASP A 21 -91.54 34.01 33.58
CA ASP A 21 -90.93 35.34 33.54
C ASP A 21 -90.59 35.74 34.97
N SER A 22 -89.29 35.80 35.26
CA SER A 22 -88.81 36.19 36.58
C SER A 22 -89.25 37.62 36.85
N LEU A 23 -89.73 37.87 38.06
CA LEU A 23 -90.16 39.21 38.44
C LEU A 23 -88.93 40.14 38.44
N PRO A 24 -89.07 41.43 38.07
CA PRO A 24 -87.96 42.40 38.09
C PRO A 24 -87.05 42.35 39.34
N PRO A 25 -87.57 42.21 40.59
CA PRO A 25 -86.71 42.07 41.78
C PRO A 25 -85.92 40.76 41.86
N GLU A 26 -86.41 39.67 41.28
CA GLU A 26 -85.69 38.39 41.23
C GLU A 26 -84.52 38.46 40.24
N LEU A 27 -84.72 39.14 39.12
CA LEU A 27 -83.67 39.43 38.14
C LEU A 27 -82.57 40.30 38.74
N LEU A 28 -82.93 41.35 39.48
CA LEU A 28 -81.96 42.21 40.17
C LEU A 28 -81.09 41.44 41.17
N LYS A 29 -81.71 40.59 42.01
CA LYS A 29 -80.97 39.72 42.93
C LYS A 29 -80.03 38.76 42.20
N LYS A 30 -80.44 38.26 41.03
CA LYS A 30 -79.59 37.37 40.23
C LYS A 30 -78.42 38.12 39.59
N ILE A 31 -78.64 39.36 39.15
CA ILE A 31 -77.58 40.25 38.63
C ILE A 31 -76.56 40.53 39.74
N GLU A 32 -76.99 40.93 40.93
CA GLU A 32 -76.11 41.17 42.08
C GLU A 32 -75.27 39.92 42.42
N GLN A 33 -75.88 38.72 42.40
CA GLN A 33 -75.15 37.48 42.63
C GLN A 33 -74.07 37.24 41.55
N LEU A 34 -74.42 37.45 40.28
CA LEU A 34 -73.49 37.27 39.16
C LEU A 34 -72.36 38.28 39.18
N GLU A 35 -72.60 39.52 39.61
CA GLU A 35 -71.58 40.55 39.78
C GLU A 35 -70.55 40.13 40.85
N VAL A 36 -71.01 39.61 41.99
CA VAL A 36 -70.11 39.10 43.04
C VAL A 36 -69.28 37.91 42.52
N GLU A 37 -69.91 36.97 41.82
CA GLU A 37 -69.20 35.83 41.23
C GLU A 37 -68.21 36.25 40.14
N LEU A 38 -68.53 37.29 39.38
CA LEU A 38 -67.64 37.84 38.35
C LEU A 38 -66.38 38.43 38.97
N VAL A 39 -66.54 39.29 39.99
CA VAL A 39 -65.41 39.91 40.70
C VAL A 39 -64.50 38.84 41.31
N GLN A 40 -65.07 37.80 41.94
CA GLN A 40 -64.28 36.69 42.48
C GLN A 40 -63.50 35.91 41.41
N LYS A 41 -64.05 35.78 40.20
CA LYS A 41 -63.36 35.13 39.07
C LYS A 41 -62.26 36.02 38.51
N GLU A 42 -62.48 37.32 38.42
CA GLU A 42 -61.48 38.30 37.97
C GLU A 42 -60.27 38.33 38.91
N GLU A 43 -60.50 38.35 40.23
CA GLU A 43 -59.42 38.27 41.23
C GLU A 43 -58.58 36.99 41.05
N LYS A 44 -59.24 35.82 40.98
CA LYS A 44 -58.57 34.55 40.73
C LYS A 44 -57.80 34.54 39.41
N LEU A 45 -58.35 35.14 38.36
CA LEU A 45 -57.69 35.22 37.06
C LEU A 45 -56.39 36.02 37.18
N LEU A 46 -56.41 37.18 37.85
CA LEU A 46 -55.24 38.00 38.08
C LEU A 46 -54.15 37.27 38.88
N GLU A 47 -54.55 36.51 39.92
CA GLU A 47 -53.62 35.66 40.68
C GLU A 47 -52.97 34.60 39.78
N THR A 48 -53.77 33.91 38.97
CA THR A 48 -53.26 32.88 38.06
C THR A 48 -52.33 33.45 37.00
N ASP A 49 -52.63 34.65 36.48
CA ASP A 49 -51.78 35.35 35.52
C ASP A 49 -50.43 35.76 36.13
N PHE A 50 -50.43 36.21 37.39
CA PHE A 50 -49.20 36.52 38.11
C PHE A 50 -48.33 35.26 38.30
N LEU A 51 -48.95 34.16 38.74
CA LEU A 51 -48.28 32.87 38.89
C LEU A 51 -47.74 32.36 37.56
N TYR A 52 -48.53 32.44 36.49
CA TYR A 52 -48.11 32.02 35.15
C TYR A 52 -46.88 32.81 34.67
N LYS A 53 -46.89 34.14 34.84
CA LYS A 53 -45.73 34.99 34.50
C LYS A 53 -44.50 34.62 35.33
N HIS A 54 -44.68 34.32 36.61
CA HIS A 54 -43.58 33.90 37.47
C HIS A 54 -43.00 32.54 37.06
N ILE A 55 -43.85 31.54 36.86
CA ILE A 55 -43.45 30.20 36.41
C ILE A 55 -42.76 30.27 35.05
N SER A 56 -43.31 31.03 34.09
CA SER A 56 -42.71 31.20 32.76
C SER A 56 -41.29 31.76 32.85
N ARG A 57 -41.07 32.80 33.66
CA ARG A 57 -39.72 33.35 33.90
C ARG A 57 -38.77 32.35 34.52
N LEU A 58 -39.24 31.53 35.47
CA LEU A 58 -38.41 30.47 36.07
C LEU A 58 -38.07 29.39 35.04
N THR A 59 -39.04 28.97 34.24
CA THR A 59 -38.86 27.97 33.18
C THR A 59 -37.85 28.47 32.13
N ASP A 60 -37.95 29.72 31.70
CA ASP A 60 -37.02 30.30 30.73
C ASP A 60 -35.59 30.37 31.28
N ARG A 61 -35.43 30.75 32.56
CA ARG A 61 -34.11 30.73 33.23
C ARG A 61 -33.51 29.33 33.31
N ILE A 62 -34.32 28.33 33.64
CA ILE A 62 -33.88 26.93 33.69
C ILE A 62 -33.50 26.46 32.28
N ARG A 63 -34.30 26.81 31.26
CA ARG A 63 -34.02 26.48 29.86
C ARG A 63 -32.69 27.08 29.40
N ALA A 64 -32.47 28.37 29.63
CA ALA A 64 -31.22 29.04 29.28
C ALA A 64 -30.01 28.35 29.94
N ARG A 65 -30.09 28.09 31.25
CA ARG A 65 -29.03 27.38 31.98
C ARG A 65 -28.81 25.95 31.48
N ALA A 66 -29.87 25.27 31.04
CA ALA A 66 -29.76 23.93 30.47
C ALA A 66 -29.04 23.95 29.11
N GLU A 67 -29.34 24.93 28.25
CA GLU A 67 -28.65 25.10 26.96
C GLU A 67 -27.16 25.45 27.14
N ASP A 68 -26.84 26.39 28.04
CA ASP A 68 -25.45 26.74 28.34
C ASP A 68 -24.65 25.50 28.78
N ARG A 69 -25.22 24.70 29.69
CA ARG A 69 -24.58 23.46 30.17
C ARG A 69 -24.43 22.40 29.08
N LYS A 70 -25.40 22.28 28.18
CA LYS A 70 -25.27 21.37 27.03
C LYS A 70 -24.09 21.79 26.17
N GLN A 71 -23.95 23.09 25.89
CA GLN A 71 -22.84 23.61 25.10
C GLN A 71 -21.49 23.37 25.77
N ASP A 72 -21.37 23.63 27.08
CA ASP A 72 -20.16 23.31 27.85
C ASP A 72 -19.82 21.82 27.78
N THR A 73 -20.80 20.96 28.01
CA THR A 73 -20.62 19.50 27.98
C THR A 73 -20.15 19.03 26.60
N LEU A 74 -20.68 19.59 25.52
CA LEU A 74 -20.24 19.31 24.16
C LEU A 74 -18.78 19.74 23.93
N LEU A 75 -18.38 20.92 24.41
CA LEU A 75 -16.99 21.38 24.32
C LEU A 75 -16.04 20.48 25.10
N PHE A 76 -16.42 20.07 26.32
CA PHE A 76 -15.64 19.12 27.11
C PHE A 76 -15.51 17.76 26.41
N ALA A 77 -16.61 17.24 25.86
CA ALA A 77 -16.59 15.97 25.11
C ALA A 77 -15.68 16.05 23.88
N ALA A 78 -15.73 17.15 23.11
CA ALA A 78 -14.86 17.37 21.96
C ALA A 78 -13.38 17.38 22.36
N ARG A 79 -13.02 18.12 23.43
CA ARG A 79 -11.64 18.15 23.96
C ARG A 79 -11.18 16.79 24.48
N ALA A 80 -12.04 16.05 25.17
CA ALA A 80 -11.73 14.71 25.66
C ALA A 80 -11.46 13.74 24.51
N ASN A 81 -12.25 13.80 23.44
CA ASN A 81 -12.05 12.99 22.25
C ASN A 81 -10.72 13.31 21.55
N GLU A 82 -10.36 14.59 21.46
CA GLU A 82 -9.08 15.03 20.90
C GLU A 82 -7.89 14.52 21.73
N LEU A 83 -7.95 14.64 23.05
CA LEU A 83 -6.93 14.08 23.95
C LEU A 83 -6.82 12.56 23.79
N GLN A 84 -7.96 11.85 23.71
CA GLN A 84 -7.96 10.41 23.49
C GLN A 84 -7.29 10.02 22.17
N LYS A 85 -7.53 10.80 21.10
CA LYS A 85 -6.87 10.61 19.81
C LYS A 85 -5.36 10.79 19.93
N MET A 86 -4.90 11.89 20.54
CA MET A 86 -3.47 12.14 20.73
C MET A 86 -2.79 11.04 21.56
N ILE A 87 -3.46 10.54 22.60
CA ILE A 87 -2.95 9.42 23.41
C ILE A 87 -2.80 8.17 22.55
N LYS A 88 -3.82 7.81 21.75
CA LYS A 88 -3.74 6.65 20.85
C LYS A 88 -2.60 6.79 19.84
N ASP A 89 -2.46 7.95 19.21
CA ASP A 89 -1.39 8.22 18.24
C ASP A 89 -0.01 8.11 18.90
N ARG A 90 0.15 8.64 20.12
CA ARG A 90 1.42 8.55 20.87
C ARG A 90 1.72 7.11 21.28
N THR A 91 0.73 6.36 21.74
CA THR A 91 0.88 4.94 22.10
C THR A 91 1.28 4.12 20.88
N GLN A 92 0.70 4.38 19.71
CA GLN A 92 1.08 3.70 18.46
C GLN A 92 2.54 3.99 18.09
N LYS A 93 2.97 5.26 18.17
CA LYS A 93 4.38 5.64 17.94
C LYS A 93 5.31 4.97 18.94
N MET A 94 4.91 4.89 20.21
CA MET A 94 5.69 4.22 21.25
C MET A 94 5.83 2.73 20.97
N MET A 95 4.75 2.05 20.57
CA MET A 95 4.81 0.62 20.19
C MET A 95 5.75 0.38 19.01
N ALA A 96 5.72 1.24 17.98
CA ALA A 96 6.63 1.15 16.84
C ALA A 96 8.10 1.29 17.27
N LEU A 97 8.40 2.30 18.10
CA LEU A 97 9.76 2.50 18.62
C LEU A 97 10.23 1.34 19.50
N VAL A 98 9.34 0.75 20.32
CA VAL A 98 9.67 -0.43 21.13
C VAL A 98 9.96 -1.64 20.25
N ALA A 99 9.21 -1.84 19.15
CA ALA A 99 9.47 -2.91 18.19
C ALA A 99 10.79 -2.70 17.43
N GLU A 100 11.09 -1.46 17.02
CA GLU A 100 12.38 -1.15 16.41
C GLU A 100 13.53 -1.43 17.38
N LEU A 101 13.41 -0.97 18.62
CA LEU A 101 14.42 -1.18 19.66
C LEU A 101 14.63 -2.68 19.94
N SER A 102 13.57 -3.47 20.02
CA SER A 102 13.69 -4.92 20.22
C SER A 102 14.37 -5.62 19.05
N MET A 103 14.08 -5.22 17.81
CA MET A 103 14.79 -5.73 16.62
C MET A 103 16.28 -5.38 16.66
N LYS A 104 16.63 -4.14 17.03
CA LYS A 104 18.03 -3.71 17.16
C LYS A 104 18.75 -4.44 18.29
N GLN A 105 18.09 -4.64 19.43
CA GLN A 105 18.63 -5.44 20.53
C GLN A 105 18.90 -6.89 20.11
N ALA A 106 17.94 -7.52 19.43
CA ALA A 106 18.11 -8.88 18.91
C ALA A 106 19.29 -8.96 17.92
N LEU A 107 19.43 -7.96 17.04
CA LEU A 107 20.56 -7.88 16.11
C LEU A 107 21.90 -7.70 16.84
N ALA A 108 21.95 -6.83 17.86
CA ALA A 108 23.15 -6.64 18.65
C ALA A 108 23.59 -7.93 19.37
N ILE A 109 22.63 -8.67 19.95
CA ILE A 109 22.90 -9.96 20.60
C ILE A 109 23.45 -10.97 19.59
N LYS A 110 22.85 -11.06 18.39
CA LYS A 110 23.34 -11.95 17.33
C LYS A 110 24.76 -11.61 16.90
N LEU A 111 25.06 -10.33 16.66
CA LEU A 111 26.41 -9.89 16.28
C LEU A 111 27.43 -10.15 17.40
N GLN A 112 27.05 -9.94 18.66
CA GLN A 112 27.90 -10.28 19.81
C GLN A 112 28.18 -11.79 19.88
N GLN A 113 27.19 -12.62 19.57
CA GLN A 113 27.36 -14.07 19.52
C GLN A 113 28.30 -14.48 18.38
N GLU A 114 28.11 -13.96 17.17
CA GLU A 114 29.01 -14.22 16.04
C GLU A 114 30.45 -13.77 16.31
N MET A 115 30.62 -12.62 16.98
CA MET A 115 31.94 -12.13 17.39
C MET A 115 32.61 -13.11 18.37
N ARG A 116 31.88 -13.62 19.36
CA ARG A 116 32.40 -14.61 20.31
C ARG A 116 32.78 -15.90 19.60
N GLU A 117 31.89 -16.45 18.76
CA GLU A 117 32.14 -17.70 18.01
C GLU A 117 33.37 -17.57 17.10
N LYS A 118 33.51 -16.46 16.38
CA LYS A 118 34.67 -16.21 15.53
C LYS A 118 35.95 -16.02 16.34
N ALA A 119 35.88 -15.34 17.49
CA ALA A 119 37.04 -15.15 18.37
C ALA A 119 37.51 -16.50 18.95
N GLU A 120 36.59 -17.32 19.43
CA GLU A 120 36.86 -18.68 19.91
C GLU A 120 37.47 -19.54 18.81
N PHE A 121 36.87 -19.51 17.61
CA PHE A 121 37.41 -20.22 16.44
C PHE A 121 38.85 -19.79 16.11
N LEU A 122 39.12 -18.48 16.05
CA LEU A 122 40.46 -17.96 15.79
C LEU A 122 41.45 -18.34 16.89
N MET A 123 41.02 -18.36 18.16
CA MET A 123 41.87 -18.78 19.26
C MET A 123 42.26 -20.26 19.13
N VAL A 124 41.31 -21.14 18.81
CA VAL A 124 41.57 -22.57 18.59
C VAL A 124 42.52 -22.78 17.43
N VAL A 125 42.27 -22.14 16.28
CA VAL A 125 43.12 -22.27 15.09
C VAL A 125 44.52 -21.71 15.34
N SER A 126 44.64 -20.55 15.99
CA SER A 126 45.94 -19.96 16.35
C SER A 126 46.74 -20.90 17.24
N SER A 127 46.10 -21.48 18.26
CA SER A 127 46.76 -22.44 19.16
C SER A 127 47.22 -23.71 18.43
N GLN A 128 46.44 -24.24 17.48
CA GLN A 128 46.85 -25.37 16.66
C GLN A 128 48.06 -25.03 15.77
N ILE A 129 48.07 -23.85 15.17
CA ILE A 129 49.18 -23.37 14.33
C ILE A 129 50.45 -23.21 15.18
N GLU A 130 50.34 -22.63 16.38
CA GLU A 130 51.47 -22.52 17.32
C GLU A 130 52.04 -23.89 17.72
N GLN A 131 51.18 -24.89 17.84
CA GLN A 131 51.56 -26.28 18.12
C GLN A 131 52.05 -27.04 16.88
N GLY A 132 52.03 -26.42 15.68
CA GLY A 132 52.40 -27.06 14.42
C GLY A 132 51.39 -28.11 13.93
N LEU A 133 50.17 -28.13 14.48
CA LEU A 133 49.09 -29.02 14.07
C LEU A 133 48.37 -28.47 12.83
N PRO A 134 47.81 -29.35 11.98
CA PRO A 134 47.10 -28.93 10.78
C PRO A 134 45.82 -28.15 11.14
N PRO A 135 45.49 -27.08 10.39
CA PRO A 135 44.24 -26.35 10.57
C PRO A 135 42.99 -27.23 10.35
N PRO A 136 41.81 -26.82 10.84
CA PRO A 136 40.55 -27.50 10.57
C PRO A 136 40.30 -27.73 9.07
N LYS A 137 39.74 -28.90 8.73
CA LYS A 137 39.49 -29.35 7.34
C LYS A 137 38.71 -28.33 6.51
N GLU A 138 37.77 -27.62 7.13
CA GLU A 138 36.97 -26.58 6.48
C GLU A 138 37.86 -25.46 5.93
N ILE A 139 38.83 -24.98 6.72
CA ILE A 139 39.77 -23.92 6.32
C ILE A 139 40.62 -24.40 5.14
N GLU A 140 41.09 -25.64 5.19
CA GLU A 140 41.87 -26.23 4.11
C GLU A 140 41.08 -26.26 2.80
N THR A 141 39.81 -26.68 2.84
CA THR A 141 38.96 -26.70 1.64
C THR A 141 38.71 -25.30 1.07
N GLU A 142 38.46 -24.30 1.92
CA GLU A 142 38.29 -22.92 1.48
C GLU A 142 39.58 -22.34 0.89
N TRP A 143 40.72 -22.66 1.49
CA TRP A 143 42.02 -22.24 0.96
C TRP A 143 42.29 -22.83 -0.44
N LEU A 144 42.00 -24.10 -0.65
CA LEU A 144 42.12 -24.75 -1.96
C LEU A 144 41.19 -24.13 -3.00
N LYS A 145 39.95 -23.75 -2.62
CA LYS A 145 39.03 -23.01 -3.50
C LYS A 145 39.62 -21.64 -3.89
N ILE A 146 40.18 -20.89 -2.94
CA ILE A 146 40.81 -19.59 -3.20
C ILE A 146 42.00 -19.75 -4.16
N LEU A 147 42.85 -20.76 -3.95
CA LEU A 147 43.98 -21.03 -4.85
C LEU A 147 43.51 -21.39 -6.26
N ARG A 148 42.48 -22.24 -6.39
CA ARG A 148 41.87 -22.58 -7.68
C ARG A 148 41.34 -21.34 -8.38
N ASN A 149 40.57 -20.51 -7.67
CA ASN A 149 40.00 -19.28 -8.23
C ASN A 149 41.09 -18.30 -8.67
N LYS A 150 42.14 -18.12 -7.86
CA LYS A 150 43.31 -17.30 -8.23
C LYS A 150 43.98 -17.80 -9.52
N ARG A 151 44.17 -19.13 -9.66
CA ARG A 151 44.73 -19.73 -10.89
C ARG A 151 43.82 -19.48 -12.09
N MET A 152 42.52 -19.67 -11.93
CA MET A 152 41.53 -19.42 -12.99
C MET A 152 41.52 -17.95 -13.43
N HIS A 153 41.53 -17.01 -12.47
CA HIS A 153 41.58 -15.58 -12.78
C HIS A 153 42.87 -15.18 -13.48
N LYS A 154 44.02 -15.71 -13.05
CA LYS A 154 45.30 -15.49 -13.73
C LYS A 154 45.28 -16.02 -15.17
N ALA A 155 44.87 -17.27 -15.37
CA ALA A 155 44.76 -17.85 -16.71
C ALA A 155 43.79 -17.09 -17.61
N ALA A 156 42.65 -16.63 -17.06
CA ALA A 156 41.70 -15.81 -17.80
C ALA A 156 42.27 -14.43 -18.16
N ALA A 157 43.03 -13.79 -17.26
CA ALA A 157 43.72 -12.54 -17.52
C ALA A 157 44.81 -12.69 -18.58
N GLU A 158 45.63 -13.75 -18.50
CA GLU A 158 46.64 -14.10 -19.49
C GLU A 158 46.02 -14.39 -20.86
N ALA A 159 44.92 -15.13 -20.92
CA ALA A 159 44.20 -15.38 -22.17
C ALA A 159 43.63 -14.10 -22.78
N ARG A 160 43.11 -13.18 -21.96
CA ARG A 160 42.65 -11.86 -22.43
C ARG A 160 43.81 -11.01 -22.93
N ALA A 161 44.94 -11.00 -22.23
CA ALA A 161 46.13 -10.26 -22.65
C ALA A 161 46.70 -10.80 -23.96
N LYS A 162 46.75 -12.13 -24.14
CA LYS A 162 47.16 -12.76 -25.41
C LYS A 162 46.25 -12.36 -26.57
N ARG A 163 44.92 -12.43 -26.38
CA ARG A 163 43.96 -11.99 -27.41
C ARG A 163 44.11 -10.51 -27.75
N ALA A 164 44.29 -9.65 -26.76
CA ALA A 164 44.51 -8.22 -27.00
C ALA A 164 45.81 -7.96 -27.78
N ALA A 165 46.89 -8.68 -27.46
CA ALA A 165 48.15 -8.59 -28.21
C ALA A 165 48.02 -9.14 -29.64
N GLU A 166 47.27 -10.23 -29.84
CA GLU A 166 46.95 -10.77 -31.17
C GLU A 166 46.09 -9.79 -31.99
N GLU A 167 45.11 -9.14 -31.37
CA GLU A 167 44.29 -8.10 -31.99
C GLU A 167 45.12 -6.85 -32.35
N GLU A 168 46.05 -6.44 -31.49
CA GLU A 168 46.97 -5.32 -31.75
C GLU A 168 47.94 -5.64 -32.89
N GLN A 169 48.49 -6.86 -32.94
CA GLN A 169 49.30 -7.34 -34.06
C GLN A 169 48.48 -7.41 -35.36
N ALA A 170 47.22 -7.86 -35.28
CA ALA A 170 46.32 -7.88 -36.43
C ALA A 170 45.94 -6.48 -36.91
N ALA A 171 45.90 -5.48 -36.03
CA ALA A 171 45.62 -4.08 -36.36
C ALA A 171 46.85 -3.30 -36.91
N ALA A 172 48.02 -3.95 -37.02
CA ALA A 172 49.22 -3.31 -37.55
C ALA A 172 49.03 -2.85 -39.02
N PRO A 173 49.59 -1.70 -39.43
CA PRO A 173 49.42 -1.16 -40.79
C PRO A 173 49.95 -2.14 -41.85
N GLY A 174 49.05 -2.64 -42.71
CA GLY A 174 49.36 -3.62 -43.76
C GLY A 174 48.74 -5.00 -43.56
N CYS A 175 48.15 -5.27 -42.39
CA CYS A 175 47.39 -6.50 -42.11
C CYS A 175 45.90 -6.31 -42.45
N VAL A 176 45.29 -7.30 -43.12
CA VAL A 176 43.86 -7.29 -43.47
C VAL A 176 43.09 -8.02 -42.37
N CYS A 177 42.33 -7.29 -41.55
CA CYS A 177 41.54 -7.87 -40.46
C CYS A 177 40.31 -8.63 -40.99
N THR A 178 40.41 -9.95 -41.11
CA THR A 178 39.25 -10.83 -41.43
C THR A 178 39.15 -12.00 -40.48
N THR A 179 37.94 -12.34 -40.05
CA THR A 179 37.66 -13.56 -39.24
C THR A 179 37.64 -14.84 -40.10
N ALA A 180 37.77 -14.72 -41.42
CA ALA A 180 37.82 -15.86 -42.32
C ALA A 180 39.21 -16.52 -42.28
N GLU A 181 39.25 -17.86 -42.27
CA GLU A 181 40.50 -18.60 -42.44
C GLU A 181 41.16 -18.20 -43.78
N GLN A 182 42.42 -17.77 -43.74
CA GLN A 182 43.17 -17.40 -44.94
C GLN A 182 43.40 -18.65 -45.78
N ARG A 183 42.99 -18.61 -47.06
CA ARG A 183 43.23 -19.73 -47.99
C ARG A 183 44.73 -19.84 -48.29
N PRO A 184 45.31 -21.04 -48.30
CA PRO A 184 46.66 -21.23 -48.80
C PRO A 184 46.75 -20.73 -50.26
N THR A 185 47.52 -19.67 -50.49
CA THR A 185 47.65 -19.03 -51.82
C THR A 185 48.77 -19.64 -52.66
N ALA A 186 49.68 -20.39 -52.04
CA ALA A 186 50.81 -21.01 -52.69
C ALA A 186 51.05 -22.43 -52.16
N TYR A 187 51.61 -23.29 -53.01
CA TYR A 187 52.16 -24.59 -52.62
C TYR A 187 53.67 -24.57 -52.72
N ILE A 188 54.31 -25.50 -52.01
CA ILE A 188 55.72 -25.79 -52.15
C ILE A 188 55.80 -27.05 -53.02
N PRO A 189 56.37 -27.00 -54.23
CA PRO A 189 56.57 -28.19 -55.05
C PRO A 189 57.61 -29.13 -54.42
N ASP A 190 57.32 -30.43 -54.38
CA ASP A 190 58.23 -31.48 -53.85
C ASP A 190 59.17 -32.06 -54.93
N ASP A 191 59.28 -31.44 -56.11
CA ASP A 191 60.10 -31.93 -57.22
C ASP A 191 61.59 -31.59 -57.01
N GLU A 192 62.48 -32.59 -57.11
CA GLU A 192 63.94 -32.47 -56.88
C GLU A 192 64.66 -31.43 -57.76
N TYR A 193 64.07 -31.04 -58.89
CA TYR A 193 64.63 -30.06 -59.84
C TYR A 193 64.09 -28.64 -59.65
N SER A 194 63.22 -28.42 -58.66
CA SER A 194 62.60 -27.13 -58.39
C SER A 194 63.03 -26.58 -57.03
N LEU A 195 63.33 -25.28 -56.98
CA LEU A 195 63.62 -24.62 -55.70
C LEU A 195 62.38 -24.69 -54.80
N PRO A 196 62.53 -24.90 -53.48
CA PRO A 196 61.42 -24.98 -52.50
C PRO A 196 60.88 -23.57 -52.19
N LEU A 197 60.49 -22.86 -53.24
CA LEU A 197 59.89 -21.54 -53.16
C LEU A 197 58.37 -21.67 -53.34
N PRO A 198 57.57 -20.96 -52.52
CA PRO A 198 56.13 -21.00 -52.62
C PRO A 198 55.67 -20.50 -53.99
N ARG A 199 55.00 -21.37 -54.76
CA ARG A 199 54.44 -21.05 -56.07
C ARG A 199 52.93 -20.82 -55.96
N PRO A 200 52.40 -19.74 -56.57
CA PRO A 200 50.96 -19.51 -56.56
C PRO A 200 50.24 -20.62 -57.34
N TYR A 201 49.09 -21.08 -56.85
CA TYR A 201 48.29 -22.12 -57.51
C TYR A 201 47.70 -21.70 -58.88
N GLY A 202 47.80 -20.42 -59.25
CA GLY A 202 47.28 -19.90 -60.51
C GLY A 202 45.75 -20.04 -60.62
N ALA A 203 45.25 -20.25 -61.84
CA ALA A 203 43.81 -20.38 -62.12
C ALA A 203 43.19 -21.68 -61.58
N LEU A 204 44.00 -22.68 -61.23
CA LEU A 204 43.57 -24.00 -60.75
C LEU A 204 43.78 -24.14 -59.23
N ALA A 205 43.39 -23.11 -58.47
CA ALA A 205 43.54 -23.12 -57.02
C ALA A 205 42.65 -24.19 -56.35
N PRO A 206 43.19 -24.98 -55.42
CA PRO A 206 42.40 -25.95 -54.68
C PRO A 206 41.34 -25.23 -53.85
N PHE A 207 40.08 -25.63 -54.05
CA PHE A 207 38.95 -25.13 -53.29
C PHE A 207 38.72 -26.02 -52.06
N LYS A 208 38.77 -25.43 -50.86
CA LYS A 208 38.32 -26.12 -49.63
C LYS A 208 36.80 -26.31 -49.73
N PRO A 209 36.27 -27.54 -49.76
CA PRO A 209 34.83 -27.77 -49.75
C PRO A 209 34.21 -27.03 -48.54
N SER A 210 33.09 -26.35 -48.76
CA SER A 210 32.36 -25.72 -47.66
C SER A 210 31.97 -26.80 -46.65
N GLU A 211 32.23 -26.56 -45.37
CA GLU A 211 31.78 -27.47 -44.32
C GLU A 211 30.26 -27.66 -44.45
N PRO A 212 29.75 -28.89 -44.41
CA PRO A 212 28.31 -29.12 -44.49
C PRO A 212 27.63 -28.36 -43.35
N GLY A 213 26.74 -27.45 -43.71
CA GLY A 213 26.06 -26.60 -42.75
C GLY A 213 25.30 -27.43 -41.72
N SER A 214 25.15 -26.89 -40.50
CA SER A 214 24.44 -27.56 -39.38
C SER A 214 23.04 -28.10 -39.78
N HIS A 215 22.39 -27.44 -40.74
CA HIS A 215 21.07 -27.82 -41.28
C HIS A 215 21.05 -29.07 -42.17
N MET A 216 22.20 -29.60 -42.63
CA MET A 216 22.24 -30.79 -43.49
C MET A 216 22.00 -32.12 -42.74
N ARG A 217 21.82 -32.08 -41.42
CA ARG A 217 21.59 -33.28 -40.59
C ARG A 217 20.18 -33.89 -40.74
N HIS A 218 19.24 -33.15 -41.34
CA HIS A 218 17.82 -33.55 -41.42
C HIS A 218 17.31 -33.89 -42.83
N PHE A 219 18.19 -34.14 -43.81
CA PHE A 219 17.75 -34.54 -45.15
C PHE A 219 17.42 -36.05 -45.19
N ARG A 220 16.12 -36.41 -45.24
CA ARG A 220 15.69 -37.79 -45.48
C ARG A 220 15.88 -38.13 -46.96
N LYS A 221 16.69 -39.15 -47.25
CA LYS A 221 16.85 -39.65 -48.62
C LYS A 221 15.51 -40.20 -49.12
N PRO A 222 15.06 -39.85 -50.33
CA PRO A 222 13.80 -40.37 -50.88
C PRO A 222 13.90 -41.88 -51.08
N VAL A 223 12.84 -42.61 -50.70
CA VAL A 223 12.76 -44.06 -50.94
C VAL A 223 12.44 -44.26 -52.42
N VAL A 224 13.38 -44.86 -53.16
CA VAL A 224 13.22 -45.18 -54.57
C VAL A 224 12.21 -46.33 -54.68
N LYS A 225 11.08 -46.09 -55.36
CA LYS A 225 10.12 -47.17 -55.64
C LYS A 225 10.72 -48.09 -56.71
N PRO A 226 10.62 -49.42 -56.56
CA PRO A 226 11.06 -50.34 -57.60
C PRO A 226 10.23 -50.13 -58.86
N ILE A 227 10.91 -50.09 -60.00
CA ILE A 227 10.28 -49.99 -61.31
C ILE A 227 9.81 -51.41 -61.65
N GLU A 228 8.51 -51.60 -61.81
CA GLU A 228 7.95 -52.85 -62.35
C GLU A 228 8.32 -52.92 -63.83
N VAL A 229 8.94 -54.04 -64.24
CA VAL A 229 9.31 -54.36 -65.62
C VAL A 229 8.33 -55.41 -66.14
#